data_AF-A0A090RUG9-F1
#
_entry.id   AF-A0A090RUG9-F1
#
_cell.length_a   1.000
_cell.length_b   1.000
_cell.length_c   1.000
_cell.angle_alpha   90.00
_cell.angle_beta   90.00
_cell.angle_gamma   90.00
#
_symmetry.space_group_name_H-M   'P 1'
#
loop_
_entity.id
_entity.type
_entity.pdbx_description
1 polymer ?
#
loop_
_entity_poly.entity_id
_entity_poly.type
_entity_poly.pdbx_seq_one_letter_code
_entity_poly.pdbx_strand_id
1 'polypeptide(L)'
;MRKTLRHIVRWNPTGGNHTSDTFEWDIYVIAGNPEVHESGLMAGTENINKDNMFNSPDGIGFDVAGRLWIQTDGKYSNKGDFAGMGNNQMLCSDPETGEIRRFLTGPIACEITGLTFSPDHKTMFVGVQHPGEDLAPSHFPDGGDAVPRSSVIMISRKDGGVIGA
;
A
#
# COMPACT_ATOMS: atom_id res chain seq x y z
N MET A 1 14.67 3.29 16.37
CA MET A 1 13.34 2.79 15.93
C MET A 1 13.50 1.37 15.42
N ARG A 2 12.61 0.44 15.81
CA ARG A 2 12.73 -0.99 15.45
C ARG A 2 12.54 -1.17 13.94
N LYS A 3 13.45 -1.92 13.32
CA LYS A 3 13.45 -2.30 11.89
C LYS A 3 12.38 -3.36 11.64
N THR A 4 11.13 -2.98 11.43
CA THR A 4 10.06 -3.96 11.20
C THR A 4 9.27 -3.62 9.96
N LEU A 5 9.20 -4.57 9.02
CA LEU A 5 8.47 -4.47 7.77
C LEU A 5 6.93 -4.53 7.95
N ARG A 6 6.47 -5.01 9.12
CA ARG A 6 5.06 -5.11 9.58
C ARG A 6 4.20 -6.12 8.79
N HIS A 7 2.93 -6.27 9.16
CA HIS A 7 2.02 -7.30 8.66
C HIS A 7 0.57 -6.80 8.65
N ILE A 8 -0.30 -7.46 7.88
CA ILE A 8 -1.75 -7.24 7.89
C ILE A 8 -2.41 -8.44 8.56
N VAL A 9 -3.27 -8.18 9.55
CA VAL A 9 -4.06 -9.21 10.25
C VAL A 9 -5.46 -9.25 9.65
N ARG A 10 -6.01 -10.46 9.50
CA ARG A 10 -7.39 -10.69 9.10
C ARG A 10 -8.10 -11.48 10.19
N TRP A 11 -9.38 -11.19 10.42
CA TRP A 11 -10.23 -11.99 11.28
C TRP A 11 -11.63 -12.12 10.67
N ASN A 12 -12.31 -13.22 11.00
CA ASN A 12 -13.69 -13.49 10.60
C ASN A 12 -14.52 -13.82 11.85
N PRO A 13 -15.56 -13.03 12.18
CA PRO A 13 -16.40 -13.33 13.32
C PRO A 13 -17.16 -14.65 13.15
N THR A 14 -17.36 -15.38 14.24
CA THR A 14 -18.06 -16.67 14.24
C THR A 14 -19.43 -16.56 13.56
N GLY A 15 -19.66 -17.41 12.55
CA GLY A 15 -20.90 -17.45 11.77
C GLY A 15 -21.14 -16.20 10.91
N GLY A 16 -20.12 -15.37 10.65
CA GLY A 16 -20.27 -14.10 9.93
C GLY A 16 -21.05 -13.04 10.73
N ASN A 17 -21.25 -13.25 12.03
CA ASN A 17 -22.02 -12.34 12.87
C ASN A 17 -21.09 -11.34 13.56
N HIS A 18 -21.10 -10.08 13.12
CA HIS A 18 -20.28 -9.01 13.70
C HIS A 18 -20.62 -8.67 15.16
N THR A 19 -21.69 -9.22 15.75
CA THR A 19 -21.96 -9.11 17.19
C THR A 19 -21.39 -10.27 18.01
N SER A 20 -20.73 -11.25 17.37
CA SER A 20 -20.06 -12.37 18.04
C SER A 20 -18.91 -11.88 18.91
N ASP A 21 -18.68 -12.54 20.04
CA ASP A 21 -17.53 -12.35 20.93
C ASP A 21 -16.31 -13.21 20.55
N THR A 22 -16.48 -14.07 19.55
CA THR A 22 -15.44 -14.98 19.04
C THR A 22 -15.21 -14.76 17.55
N PHE A 23 -13.97 -14.99 17.12
CA PHE A 23 -13.51 -14.89 15.73
C PHE A 23 -12.34 -15.86 15.49
N GLU A 24 -12.18 -16.27 14.24
CA GLU A 24 -10.95 -16.88 13.73
C GLU A 24 -10.07 -15.78 13.14
N TRP A 25 -8.74 -15.93 13.22
CA TRP A 25 -7.80 -14.93 12.70
C TRP A 25 -6.58 -15.57 12.05
N ASP A 26 -5.99 -14.85 11.11
CA ASP A 26 -4.77 -15.20 10.41
C ASP A 26 -3.92 -13.94 10.12
N ILE A 27 -2.63 -14.15 9.82
CA ILE A 27 -1.79 -13.11 9.24
C ILE A 27 -1.93 -13.20 7.73
N TYR A 28 -2.65 -12.25 7.15
CA TYR A 28 -2.91 -12.20 5.72
C TYR A 28 -1.62 -12.03 4.90
N VAL A 29 -0.73 -11.16 5.38
CA VAL A 29 0.60 -10.95 4.78
C VAL A 29 1.57 -10.47 5.83
N ILE A 30 2.79 -11.02 5.82
CA ILE A 30 3.95 -10.41 6.47
C ILE A 30 4.74 -9.72 5.38
N ALA A 31 4.81 -8.39 5.43
CA ALA A 31 5.59 -7.62 4.47
C ALA A 31 7.09 -7.90 4.68
N GLY A 32 7.85 -7.89 3.59
CA GLY A 32 9.15 -8.56 3.52
C GLY A 32 10.04 -8.02 2.41
N ASN A 33 11.34 -8.26 2.51
CA ASN A 33 12.30 -8.05 1.43
C ASN A 33 13.01 -9.37 1.09
N PRO A 34 12.46 -10.19 0.18
CA PRO A 34 13.06 -11.47 -0.19
C PRO A 34 14.35 -11.31 -1.01
N GLU A 35 14.62 -10.12 -1.56
CA GLU A 35 15.87 -9.84 -2.29
C GLU A 35 17.05 -9.56 -1.34
N VAL A 36 16.77 -9.17 -0.10
CA VAL A 36 17.78 -8.91 0.95
C VAL A 36 17.84 -10.04 1.98
N HIS A 37 16.73 -10.72 2.21
CA HIS A 37 16.62 -11.82 3.17
C HIS A 37 16.11 -13.08 2.49
N GLU A 38 16.93 -14.14 2.44
CA GLU A 38 16.57 -15.39 1.75
C GLU A 38 15.44 -16.18 2.44
N SER A 39 15.25 -16.00 3.75
CA SER A 39 14.22 -16.69 4.53
C SER A 39 13.87 -15.96 5.83
N GLY A 40 12.81 -16.44 6.50
CA GLY A 40 12.34 -15.92 7.78
C GLY A 40 11.42 -14.71 7.66
N LEU A 41 11.02 -14.15 8.80
CA LEU A 41 10.00 -13.09 8.86
C LEU A 41 10.37 -11.82 8.08
N MET A 42 11.66 -11.57 7.88
CA MET A 42 12.14 -10.40 7.13
C MET A 42 12.09 -10.60 5.62
N ALA A 43 11.99 -11.84 5.13
CA ALA A 43 11.76 -12.15 3.72
C ALA A 43 10.29 -11.91 3.32
N GLY A 44 9.37 -12.03 4.28
CA GLY A 44 7.92 -11.92 4.09
C GLY A 44 7.24 -13.28 3.94
N THR A 45 5.91 -13.26 3.81
CA THR A 45 5.12 -14.45 3.44
C THR A 45 5.31 -14.81 1.97
N GLU A 46 4.90 -16.02 1.57
CA GLU A 46 5.11 -16.56 0.21
C GLU A 46 4.52 -15.70 -0.93
N ASN A 47 3.50 -14.89 -0.63
CA ASN A 47 2.91 -13.95 -1.57
C ASN A 47 3.70 -12.64 -1.76
N ILE A 48 4.81 -12.45 -1.03
CA ILE A 48 5.78 -11.36 -1.25
C ILE A 48 6.92 -11.84 -2.15
N ASN A 49 7.22 -11.03 -3.16
CA ASN A 49 8.29 -11.28 -4.13
C ASN A 49 8.94 -9.95 -4.56
N LYS A 50 10.00 -10.05 -5.37
CA LYS A 50 10.75 -8.88 -5.87
C LYS A 50 9.88 -7.83 -6.57
N ASP A 51 8.79 -8.25 -7.22
CA ASP A 51 7.95 -7.38 -8.03
C ASP A 51 6.89 -6.65 -7.20
N ASN A 52 6.54 -7.16 -6.02
CA ASN A 52 5.49 -6.59 -5.18
C ASN A 52 5.93 -6.21 -3.76
N MET A 53 7.18 -6.45 -3.35
CA MET A 53 7.64 -6.18 -1.99
C MET A 53 7.42 -4.73 -1.52
N PHE A 54 7.03 -4.59 -0.26
CA PHE A 54 6.74 -3.31 0.37
C PHE A 54 7.05 -3.40 1.88
N ASN A 55 6.97 -2.26 2.58
CA ASN A 55 7.11 -2.21 4.02
C ASN A 55 6.11 -1.24 4.63
N SER A 56 5.78 -1.48 5.90
CA SER A 56 4.90 -0.65 6.71
C SER A 56 3.55 -0.38 6.01
N PRO A 57 2.75 -1.42 5.72
CA PRO A 57 1.34 -1.22 5.37
C PRO A 57 0.67 -0.39 6.47
N ASP A 58 -0.10 0.61 6.04
CA ASP A 58 -0.83 1.52 6.90
C ASP A 58 -2.30 1.57 6.45
N GLY A 59 -2.62 2.42 5.47
CA GLY A 59 -3.98 2.56 4.96
C GLY A 59 -4.47 1.31 4.23
N ILE A 60 -5.74 0.95 4.44
CA ILE A 60 -6.42 -0.09 3.69
C ILE A 60 -7.82 0.36 3.26
N GLY A 61 -8.33 -0.20 2.17
CA GLY A 61 -9.70 0.02 1.75
C GLY A 61 -10.17 -1.00 0.73
N PHE A 62 -11.48 -1.24 0.70
CA PHE A 62 -12.10 -2.16 -0.23
C PHE A 62 -12.89 -1.39 -1.29
N ASP A 63 -12.86 -1.89 -2.53
CA ASP A 63 -13.84 -1.50 -3.54
C ASP A 63 -15.02 -2.49 -3.62
N VAL A 64 -16.01 -2.17 -4.46
CA VAL A 64 -17.24 -2.95 -4.58
C VAL A 64 -17.02 -4.36 -5.15
N ALA A 65 -15.88 -4.61 -5.80
CA ALA A 65 -15.54 -5.93 -6.33
C ALA A 65 -14.76 -6.78 -5.31
N GLY A 66 -14.52 -6.27 -4.10
CA GLY A 66 -13.82 -6.99 -3.05
C GLY A 66 -12.30 -6.93 -3.13
N ARG A 67 -11.72 -6.10 -4.01
CA ARG A 67 -10.26 -5.90 -4.04
C ARG A 67 -9.82 -5.13 -2.80
N LEU A 68 -8.75 -5.60 -2.16
CA LEU A 68 -8.10 -4.93 -1.03
C LEU A 68 -7.00 -4.00 -1.54
N TRP A 69 -7.18 -2.71 -1.33
CA TRP A 69 -6.17 -1.69 -1.60
C TRP A 69 -5.32 -1.48 -0.35
N ILE A 70 -4.00 -1.53 -0.50
CA ILE A 70 -3.02 -1.42 0.59
C ILE A 70 -2.13 -0.21 0.32
N GLN A 71 -2.03 0.72 1.27
CA GLN A 71 -1.22 1.93 1.19
C GLN A 71 -0.06 1.83 2.19
N THR A 72 1.08 2.45 1.89
CA THR A 72 2.28 2.33 2.74
C THR A 72 2.73 3.67 3.30
N ASP A 73 3.12 3.63 4.59
CA ASP A 73 3.90 4.65 5.29
C ASP A 73 5.19 4.03 5.83
N GLY A 74 6.08 3.75 4.89
CA GLY A 74 7.29 2.99 5.09
C GLY A 74 8.56 3.79 4.91
N LYS A 75 9.68 3.09 5.15
CA LYS A 75 11.00 3.61 4.80
C LYS A 75 11.17 3.60 3.29
N TYR A 76 11.46 4.78 2.75
CA TYR A 76 11.73 5.04 1.33
C TYR A 76 13.22 5.29 1.05
N SER A 77 14.11 4.91 1.97
CA SER A 77 15.56 5.07 1.78
C SER A 77 16.10 4.25 0.60
N ASN A 78 15.35 3.22 0.19
CA ASN A 78 15.70 2.27 -0.86
C ASN A 78 17.09 1.64 -0.64
N LYS A 79 17.46 1.40 0.62
CA LYS A 79 18.77 0.89 1.06
C LYS A 79 18.62 -0.10 2.21
N GLY A 80 19.62 -0.97 2.39
CA GLY A 80 19.64 -1.97 3.46
C GLY A 80 18.41 -2.88 3.36
N ASP A 81 17.71 -3.08 4.48
CA ASP A 81 16.52 -3.92 4.57
C ASP A 81 15.38 -3.47 3.61
N PHE A 82 15.43 -2.24 3.09
CA PHE A 82 14.42 -1.66 2.19
C PHE A 82 14.92 -1.51 0.74
N ALA A 83 16.08 -2.08 0.41
CA ALA A 83 16.63 -2.00 -0.94
C ALA A 83 15.67 -2.60 -1.97
N GLY A 84 15.41 -1.86 -3.05
CA GLY A 84 14.49 -2.24 -4.13
C GLY A 84 13.02 -1.86 -3.89
N MET A 85 12.63 -1.42 -2.69
CA MET A 85 11.23 -1.07 -2.40
C MET A 85 10.82 0.32 -2.93
N GLY A 86 11.78 1.23 -3.11
CA GLY A 86 11.52 2.58 -3.61
C GLY A 86 10.74 3.48 -2.65
N ASN A 87 9.95 4.42 -3.21
CA ASN A 87 9.08 5.30 -2.44
C ASN A 87 7.84 4.53 -1.91
N ASN A 88 7.09 5.19 -1.03
CA ASN A 88 5.78 4.71 -0.62
C ASN A 88 4.82 4.53 -1.80
N GLN A 89 3.87 3.62 -1.64
CA GLN A 89 3.18 3.00 -2.75
C GLN A 89 1.75 2.60 -2.36
N MET A 90 0.97 2.26 -3.37
CA MET A 90 -0.30 1.55 -3.19
C MET A 90 -0.25 0.25 -3.96
N LEU A 91 -0.73 -0.81 -3.33
CA LEU A 91 -0.88 -2.13 -3.91
C LEU A 91 -2.37 -2.49 -3.96
N CYS A 92 -2.70 -3.40 -4.85
CA CYS A 92 -4.02 -4.02 -4.94
C CYS A 92 -3.85 -5.51 -4.72
N SER A 93 -4.71 -6.08 -3.90
CA SER A 93 -4.64 -7.47 -3.49
C SER A 93 -5.98 -8.16 -3.60
N ASP A 94 -5.93 -9.45 -3.92
CA ASP A 94 -7.06 -10.36 -3.89
C ASP A 94 -7.09 -11.08 -2.52
N PRO A 95 -8.10 -10.81 -1.67
CA PRO A 95 -8.21 -11.44 -0.35
C PRO A 95 -8.41 -12.96 -0.37
N GLU A 96 -8.96 -13.51 -1.46
CA GLU A 96 -9.21 -14.94 -1.60
C GLU A 96 -7.94 -15.70 -1.98
N THR A 97 -7.19 -15.19 -2.95
CA THR A 97 -5.98 -15.86 -3.46
C THR A 97 -4.70 -15.42 -2.73
N GLY A 98 -4.72 -14.27 -2.06
CA GLY A 98 -3.54 -13.66 -1.45
C GLY A 98 -2.60 -12.97 -2.45
N GLU A 99 -2.96 -12.91 -3.74
CA GLU A 99 -2.15 -12.24 -4.75
C GLU A 99 -2.05 -10.74 -4.45
N ILE A 100 -0.86 -10.16 -4.58
CA ILE A 100 -0.58 -8.74 -4.35
C ILE A 100 0.15 -8.18 -5.57
N ARG A 101 -0.36 -7.07 -6.13
CA ARG A 101 0.28 -6.33 -7.23
C ARG A 101 0.47 -4.87 -6.85
N ARG A 102 1.67 -4.33 -7.10
CA ARG A 102 1.91 -2.88 -6.96
C ARG A 102 1.12 -2.13 -8.03
N PHE A 103 0.34 -1.15 -7.61
CA PHE A 103 -0.52 -0.36 -8.51
C PHE A 103 0.03 1.04 -8.78
N LEU A 104 0.55 1.73 -7.75
CA LEU A 104 1.23 3.03 -7.93
C LEU A 104 2.38 3.20 -6.95
N THR A 105 3.29 4.11 -7.30
CA THR A 105 4.36 4.60 -6.43
C THR A 105 4.26 6.12 -6.33
N GLY A 106 4.37 6.64 -5.12
CA GLY A 106 4.27 8.06 -4.81
C GLY A 106 5.53 8.87 -5.13
N PRO A 107 5.44 10.20 -5.07
CA PRO A 107 6.59 11.10 -5.19
C PRO A 107 7.60 10.91 -4.05
N ILE A 108 8.71 11.63 -4.16
CA ILE A 108 9.81 11.58 -3.18
C ILE A 108 9.28 11.95 -1.79
N ALA A 109 9.62 11.08 -0.82
CA ALA A 109 9.42 11.28 0.61
C ALA A 109 7.97 11.64 0.98
N CYS A 110 6.98 11.08 0.27
CA CYS A 110 5.60 11.08 0.72
C CYS A 110 5.28 9.76 1.42
N GLU A 111 4.16 9.72 2.13
CA GLU A 111 3.36 8.49 2.29
C GLU A 111 2.19 8.50 1.29
N ILE A 112 1.67 7.30 1.00
CA ILE A 112 0.38 7.16 0.32
C ILE A 112 -0.65 6.83 1.39
N THR A 113 -1.72 7.62 1.47
CA THR A 113 -2.70 7.48 2.55
C THR A 113 -4.05 8.04 2.13
N GLY A 114 -5.13 7.52 2.68
CA GLY A 114 -6.50 7.90 2.36
C GLY A 114 -6.91 7.44 0.96
N LEU A 115 -8.05 6.78 0.86
CA LEU A 115 -8.65 6.44 -0.42
C LEU A 115 -10.17 6.52 -0.39
N THR A 116 -10.76 6.87 -1.53
CA THR A 116 -12.19 6.74 -1.77
C THR A 116 -12.46 6.57 -3.26
N PHE A 117 -13.66 6.13 -3.62
CA PHE A 117 -14.05 5.84 -5.00
C PHE A 117 -15.23 6.72 -5.41
N SER A 118 -15.29 7.07 -6.69
CA SER A 118 -16.54 7.54 -7.28
C SER A 118 -17.61 6.44 -7.20
N PRO A 119 -18.91 6.78 -7.16
CA PRO A 119 -19.97 5.78 -7.07
C PRO A 119 -19.99 4.74 -8.21
N ASP A 120 -19.46 5.10 -9.38
CA ASP A 120 -19.32 4.21 -10.54
C ASP A 120 -17.99 3.44 -10.57
N HIS A 121 -17.12 3.63 -9.56
CA HIS A 121 -15.79 3.03 -9.42
C HIS A 121 -14.83 3.27 -10.59
N LYS A 122 -15.10 4.28 -11.42
CA LYS A 122 -14.23 4.68 -12.55
C LYS A 122 -13.13 5.67 -12.15
N THR A 123 -13.26 6.27 -10.97
CA THR A 123 -12.24 7.16 -10.39
C THR A 123 -11.94 6.74 -8.97
N MET A 124 -10.66 6.60 -8.65
CA MET A 124 -10.16 6.46 -7.29
C MET A 124 -9.45 7.75 -6.89
N PHE A 125 -9.77 8.25 -5.70
CA PHE A 125 -9.12 9.41 -5.10
C PHE A 125 -8.12 8.90 -4.07
N VAL A 126 -6.87 9.35 -4.13
CA VAL A 126 -5.79 8.89 -3.26
C VAL A 126 -5.06 10.10 -2.67
N GLY A 127 -4.76 10.07 -1.37
CA GLY A 127 -3.94 11.09 -0.75
C GLY A 127 -2.45 10.82 -0.95
N VAL A 128 -1.72 11.91 -1.23
CA VAL A 128 -0.26 11.99 -1.20
C VAL A 128 0.07 12.95 -0.06
N GLN A 129 0.54 12.42 1.06
CA GLN A 129 0.82 13.22 2.26
C GLN A 129 2.30 13.55 2.36
N HIS A 130 2.59 14.78 2.79
CA HIS A 130 3.91 15.34 3.10
C HIS A 130 5.02 15.04 2.06
N PRO A 131 4.76 15.20 0.74
CA PRO A 131 5.85 15.06 -0.23
C PRO A 131 7.01 15.99 0.14
N GLY A 132 8.23 15.46 0.11
CA GLY A 132 9.42 16.24 0.50
C GLY A 132 9.60 16.40 2.01
N GLU A 133 9.07 15.48 2.84
CA GLU A 133 9.39 15.48 4.26
C GLU A 133 10.91 15.47 4.51
N ASP A 134 11.32 15.98 5.68
CA ASP A 134 12.73 16.14 6.04
C ASP A 134 13.56 16.92 4.98
N LEU A 135 12.91 17.86 4.28
CA LEU A 135 13.49 18.68 3.21
C LEU A 135 14.01 17.86 2.03
N ALA A 136 13.47 16.65 1.82
CA ALA A 136 13.78 15.86 0.63
C ALA A 136 13.34 16.60 -0.65
N PRO A 137 14.08 16.44 -1.76
CA PRO A 137 13.90 17.26 -2.97
C PRO A 137 12.68 16.84 -3.78
N SER A 138 11.49 17.06 -3.23
CA SER A 138 10.21 16.87 -3.90
C SER A 138 9.65 18.21 -4.34
N HIS A 139 9.07 18.24 -5.52
CA HIS A 139 8.37 19.40 -6.08
C HIS A 139 6.94 19.04 -6.49
N PHE A 140 6.43 17.92 -5.98
CA PHE A 140 5.07 17.46 -6.28
C PHE A 140 4.01 18.41 -5.70
N PRO A 141 2.90 18.69 -6.40
CA PRO A 141 2.52 18.13 -7.72
C PRO A 141 3.05 18.95 -8.92
N ASP A 142 3.44 20.20 -8.71
CA ASP A 142 3.61 21.16 -9.81
C ASP A 142 4.96 21.02 -10.55
N GLY A 143 5.94 20.32 -9.97
CA GLY A 143 7.26 20.09 -10.54
C GLY A 143 8.17 21.33 -10.52
N GLY A 144 9.29 21.27 -11.25
CA GLY A 144 10.26 22.35 -11.30
C GLY A 144 10.88 22.63 -9.93
N ASP A 145 10.88 23.88 -9.50
CA ASP A 145 11.37 24.34 -8.19
C ASP A 145 10.22 24.64 -7.20
N ALA A 146 9.00 24.15 -7.48
CA ALA A 146 7.84 24.46 -6.66
C ALA A 146 7.96 23.87 -5.24
N VAL A 147 7.43 24.59 -4.25
CA VAL A 147 7.32 24.06 -2.87
C VAL A 147 6.35 22.88 -2.89
N PRO A 148 6.73 21.69 -2.35
CA PRO A 148 5.89 20.52 -2.41
C PRO A 148 4.64 20.67 -1.55
N ARG A 149 3.53 20.05 -1.99
CA ARG A 149 2.21 20.19 -1.35
C ARG A 149 1.51 18.84 -1.27
N SER A 150 1.06 18.48 -0.07
CA SER A 150 0.10 17.38 0.11
C SER A 150 -1.10 17.59 -0.81
N SER A 151 -1.52 16.53 -1.49
CA SER A 151 -2.57 16.61 -2.50
C SER A 151 -3.46 15.37 -2.49
N VAL A 152 -4.70 15.52 -2.93
CA VAL A 152 -5.55 14.39 -3.33
C VAL A 152 -5.44 14.26 -4.84
N ILE A 153 -5.05 13.09 -5.33
CA ILE A 153 -4.97 12.79 -6.76
C ILE A 153 -6.19 11.99 -7.21
N MET A 154 -6.59 12.21 -8.46
CA MET A 154 -7.60 11.40 -9.15
C MET A 154 -6.91 10.40 -10.08
N ILE A 155 -7.27 9.14 -9.94
CA ILE A 155 -6.77 8.06 -10.80
C ILE A 155 -7.96 7.51 -11.58
N SER A 156 -7.85 7.56 -12.90
CA SER A 156 -8.86 7.06 -13.84
C SER A 156 -8.18 6.28 -14.97
N ARG A 157 -8.91 5.33 -15.56
CA ARG A 157 -8.43 4.62 -16.76
C ARG A 157 -8.68 5.47 -18.00
N LYS A 158 -7.75 5.42 -18.95
CA LYS A 158 -7.89 6.11 -20.25
C LYS A 158 -9.08 5.63 -21.08
N ASP A 159 -9.50 4.38 -20.89
CA ASP A 159 -10.65 3.77 -21.56
C ASP A 159 -11.99 4.01 -20.81
N GLY A 160 -11.98 4.71 -19.67
CA GLY A 160 -13.16 4.97 -18.86
C GLY A 160 -13.74 3.73 -18.15
N GLY A 161 -12.97 2.64 -18.04
CA GLY A 161 -13.34 1.44 -17.30
C GLY A 161 -13.24 1.62 -15.78
N VAL A 162 -13.71 0.60 -15.05
CA VAL A 162 -13.59 0.51 -13.58
C VAL A 162 -12.11 0.35 -13.19
N ILE A 163 -11.68 1.08 -12.17
CA ILE A 163 -10.29 1.02 -11.70
C ILE A 163 -9.97 -0.35 -11.11
N GLY A 164 -8.83 -0.92 -11.50
CA GLY A 164 -8.36 -2.23 -11.03
C GLY A 164 -9.05 -3.45 -11.65
N ALA A 165 -10.02 -3.25 -12.56
CA ALA A 165 -10.74 -4.32 -13.28
C ALA A 165 -10.05 -4.76 -14.58
#